data_AF-A0A2E0EMP2-F1
#
_entry.id   AF-A0A2E0EMP2-F1
#
_cell.length_a   1.000
_cell.length_b   1.000
_cell.length_c   1.000
_cell.angle_alpha   90.00
_cell.angle_beta   90.00
_cell.angle_gamma   90.00
#
_symmetry.space_group_name_H-M   'P 1'
#
loop_
_entity.id
_entity.type
_entity.pdbx_description
1 polymer ?
#
loop_
_entity_poly.entity_id
_entity_poly.type
_entity_poly.pdbx_seq_one_letter_code
_entity_poly.pdbx_strand_id
1 'polypeptide(L)'
;MRFFLIPLLLLSACATPQEIEAQRQQQEQADIRQCVDLGFRPGTDAFAECRLRMVEMRADARNAARYSTHVGVGSGYYGPHRYRNHWGIGHGF
;
A
#
# COMPACT_ATOMS: atom_id res chain seq x y z
N MET A 1 -15.15 35.70 -19.60
CA MET A 1 -14.80 35.42 -18.19
C MET A 1 -14.57 33.93 -17.98
N ARG A 2 -13.50 33.35 -18.55
CA ARG A 2 -13.25 31.88 -18.51
C ARG A 2 -11.75 31.55 -18.49
N PHE A 3 -10.89 32.50 -18.09
CA PHE A 3 -9.43 32.35 -18.03
C PHE A 3 -8.90 32.15 -16.60
N PHE A 4 -9.74 32.33 -15.57
CA PHE A 4 -9.33 32.23 -14.16
C PHE A 4 -9.40 30.81 -13.56
N LEU A 5 -9.85 29.79 -14.32
CA LEU A 5 -9.98 28.42 -13.82
C LEU A 5 -8.67 27.61 -13.88
N ILE A 6 -7.72 28.02 -14.72
CA ILE A 6 -6.44 27.33 -14.93
C ILE A 6 -5.48 27.43 -13.72
N PRO A 7 -5.29 28.60 -13.06
CA PRO A 7 -4.37 28.69 -11.92
C PRO A 7 -4.82 27.89 -10.68
N LEU A 8 -6.12 27.64 -10.50
CA LEU A 8 -6.63 26.88 -9.34
C LEU A 8 -6.30 25.38 -9.42
N LEU A 9 -6.23 24.82 -10.64
CA LEU A 9 -5.91 23.39 -10.87
C LEU A 9 -4.43 23.07 -10.64
N LEU A 10 -3.55 24.07 -10.71
CA LEU A 10 -2.11 23.90 -10.49
C LEU A 10 -1.75 23.78 -9.00
N LEU A 11 -2.61 24.24 -8.08
CA LEU A 11 -2.38 24.15 -6.64
C LEU A 11 -2.77 22.80 -6.02
N SER A 12 -3.58 21.97 -6.70
CA SER A 12 -4.03 20.68 -6.16
C SER A 12 -3.02 19.53 -6.32
N ALA A 13 -1.86 19.77 -6.96
CA ALA A 13 -0.84 18.75 -7.20
C ALA A 13 0.25 18.68 -6.12
N CYS A 14 0.31 19.64 -5.19
CA CYS A 14 1.22 19.61 -4.05
C CYS A 14 0.49 19.04 -2.83
N ALA A 15 0.44 17.72 -2.70
CA ALA A 15 0.24 17.14 -1.36
C ALA A 15 1.38 17.64 -0.48
N THR A 16 1.05 18.36 0.61
CA THR A 16 2.06 18.87 1.53
C THR A 16 2.75 17.68 2.21
N PRO A 17 4.02 17.80 2.62
CA PRO A 17 4.71 16.74 3.37
C PRO A 17 3.91 16.30 4.61
N GLN A 18 3.23 17.26 5.25
CA GLN A 18 2.36 17.05 6.41
C GLN A 18 1.18 16.10 6.08
N GLU A 19 0.56 16.24 4.92
CA GLU A 19 -0.55 15.38 4.49
C GLU A 19 -0.07 13.94 4.25
N ILE A 20 1.12 13.78 3.66
CA ILE A 20 1.72 12.45 3.40
C ILE A 20 2.06 11.75 4.73
N GLU A 21 2.58 12.48 5.70
CA GLU A 21 2.89 11.97 7.04
C GLU A 21 1.62 11.58 7.79
N ALA A 22 0.58 12.41 7.74
CA ALA A 22 -0.72 12.10 8.33
C ALA A 22 -1.32 10.81 7.75
N GLN A 23 -1.26 10.65 6.43
CA GLN A 23 -1.71 9.42 5.77
C GLN A 23 -0.88 8.18 6.17
N ARG A 24 0.44 8.32 6.32
CA ARG A 24 1.30 7.22 6.80
C ARG A 24 0.95 6.82 8.22
N GLN A 25 0.76 7.78 9.11
CA GLN A 25 0.37 7.55 10.52
C GLN A 25 -0.97 6.82 10.60
N GLN A 26 -1.96 7.23 9.81
CA GLN A 26 -3.26 6.56 9.74
C GLN A 26 -3.14 5.11 9.25
N GLN A 27 -2.33 4.87 8.21
CA GLN A 27 -2.09 3.52 7.70
C GLN A 27 -1.39 2.65 8.73
N GLU A 28 -0.38 3.18 9.41
CA GLU A 28 0.35 2.45 10.46
C GLU A 28 -0.58 2.03 11.60
N GLN A 29 -1.49 2.91 12.03
CA GLN A 29 -2.48 2.56 13.05
C GLN A 29 -3.45 1.48 12.58
N ALA A 30 -3.84 1.49 11.30
CA ALA A 30 -4.69 0.45 10.72
C ALA A 30 -3.97 -0.91 10.73
N ASP A 31 -2.69 -0.94 10.36
CA ASP A 31 -1.88 -2.16 10.35
C ASP A 31 -1.71 -2.74 11.76
N ILE A 32 -1.46 -1.88 12.75
CA ILE A 32 -1.37 -2.30 14.15
C ILE A 32 -2.69 -2.96 14.58
N ARG A 33 -3.83 -2.34 14.29
CA ARG A 33 -5.15 -2.90 14.65
C ARG A 33 -5.40 -4.23 13.96
N GLN A 34 -5.10 -4.34 12.67
CA GLN A 34 -5.28 -5.58 11.92
C GLN A 34 -4.38 -6.69 12.45
N CYS A 35 -3.10 -6.42 12.72
CA CYS A 35 -2.20 -7.44 13.27
C CYS A 35 -2.63 -7.87 14.69
N VAL A 36 -3.11 -6.95 15.52
CA VAL A 36 -3.67 -7.30 16.85
C VAL A 36 -4.93 -8.16 16.73
N ASP A 37 -5.85 -7.80 15.82
CA ASP A 37 -7.08 -8.56 15.54
C ASP A 37 -6.80 -9.98 15.04
N LEU A 38 -5.74 -10.13 14.22
CA LEU A 38 -5.22 -11.43 13.78
C LEU A 38 -4.52 -12.21 14.90
N GLY A 39 -4.39 -11.65 16.11
CA GLY A 39 -3.80 -12.31 17.28
C GLY A 39 -2.29 -12.11 17.44
N PHE A 40 -1.65 -11.28 16.60
CA PHE A 40 -0.23 -10.97 16.76
C PHE A 40 0.01 -10.03 17.95
N ARG A 41 0.96 -10.39 18.81
CA ARG A 41 1.26 -9.62 20.02
C ARG A 41 2.25 -8.50 19.74
N PRO A 42 1.97 -7.24 20.12
CA PRO A 42 2.89 -6.14 19.90
C PRO A 42 4.24 -6.38 20.61
N GLY A 43 5.32 -5.94 19.98
CA GLY A 43 6.68 -6.16 20.47
C GLY A 43 7.28 -7.54 20.16
N THR A 44 6.59 -8.37 19.38
CA THR A 44 7.14 -9.64 18.88
C THR A 44 7.64 -9.51 17.45
N ASP A 45 8.55 -10.39 17.06
CA ASP A 45 9.03 -10.49 15.68
C ASP A 45 7.89 -10.83 14.71
N ALA A 46 6.99 -11.73 15.10
CA ALA A 46 5.79 -12.07 14.33
C ALA A 46 4.86 -10.86 14.09
N PHE A 47 4.77 -9.92 15.04
CA PHE A 47 4.02 -8.69 14.84
C PHE A 47 4.72 -7.74 13.85
N ALA A 48 6.05 -7.69 13.85
CA ALA A 48 6.81 -6.95 12.84
C ALA A 48 6.65 -7.57 11.45
N GLU A 49 6.70 -8.90 11.34
CA GLU A 49 6.45 -9.63 10.09
C GLU A 49 5.05 -9.37 9.55
N CYS A 50 4.02 -9.44 10.39
CA CYS A 50 2.64 -9.13 10.01
C CYS A 50 2.55 -7.73 9.39
N ARG A 51 3.10 -6.71 10.04
CA ARG A 51 3.09 -5.33 9.53
C ARG A 51 3.84 -5.20 8.21
N LEU A 52 5.02 -5.81 8.08
CA LEU A 52 5.78 -5.81 6.83
C LEU A 52 4.96 -6.43 5.69
N ARG A 53 4.30 -7.56 5.95
CA ARG A 53 3.46 -8.24 4.96
C ARG A 53 2.27 -7.38 4.51
N MET A 54 1.67 -6.61 5.41
CA MET A 54 0.59 -5.68 5.07
C MET A 54 1.05 -4.58 4.12
N VAL A 55 2.29 -4.10 4.27
CA VAL A 55 2.91 -3.14 3.36
C VAL A 55 3.15 -3.77 1.99
N GLU A 56 3.68 -4.99 1.95
CA GLU A 56 3.91 -5.74 0.71
C GLU A 56 2.61 -5.95 -0.07
N MET A 57 1.54 -6.42 0.60
CA MET A 57 0.23 -6.65 -0.02
C MET A 57 -0.34 -5.37 -0.64
N ARG A 58 -0.11 -4.21 -0.02
CA ARG A 58 -0.49 -2.90 -0.59
C ARG A 58 0.38 -2.52 -1.78
N ALA A 59 1.67 -2.78 -1.74
CA ALA A 59 2.56 -2.57 -2.88
C ALA A 59 2.13 -3.44 -4.07
N ASP A 60 1.80 -4.69 -3.82
CA ASP A 60 1.27 -5.63 -4.81
C ASP A 60 -0.08 -5.18 -5.36
N ALA A 61 -1.03 -4.76 -4.51
CA ALA A 61 -2.31 -4.24 -4.95
C ALA A 61 -2.17 -3.00 -5.83
N ARG A 62 -1.26 -2.08 -5.49
CA ARG A 62 -0.94 -0.90 -6.31
C ARG A 62 -0.33 -1.31 -7.66
N ASN A 63 0.56 -2.29 -7.66
CA ASN A 63 1.15 -2.82 -8.88
C ASN A 63 0.09 -3.52 -9.76
N ALA A 64 -0.77 -4.33 -9.16
CA ALA A 64 -1.88 -4.98 -9.85
C ALA A 64 -2.85 -3.96 -10.45
N ALA A 65 -3.18 -2.88 -9.73
CA ALA A 65 -4.02 -1.79 -10.25
C ALA A 65 -3.35 -1.02 -11.41
N ARG A 66 -2.03 -0.83 -11.35
CA ARG A 66 -1.26 -0.28 -12.48
C ARG A 66 -1.32 -1.23 -13.68
N TYR A 67 -1.11 -2.52 -13.47
CA TYR A 67 -1.14 -3.52 -14.53
C TYR A 67 -2.55 -3.75 -15.11
N SER A 68 -3.61 -3.68 -14.30
CA SER A 68 -5.00 -3.75 -14.78
C SER A 68 -5.37 -2.54 -15.65
N THR A 69 -4.69 -1.41 -15.45
CA THR A 69 -4.83 -0.22 -16.31
C THR A 69 -4.07 -0.37 -17.65
N HIS A 70 -3.20 -1.38 -17.78
CA HIS A 70 -2.48 -1.70 -19.02
C HIS A 70 -3.15 -2.77 -19.89
N VAL A 71 -4.44 -3.11 -19.66
CA VAL A 71 -5.25 -3.86 -20.64
C VAL A 71 -5.61 -2.91 -21.80
N GLY A 72 -4.62 -2.51 -22.60
CA GLY A 72 -4.84 -1.67 -23.78
C GLY A 72 -3.63 -1.00 -24.44
N VAL A 73 -2.46 -0.88 -23.79
CA VAL A 73 -1.28 -0.27 -24.43
C VAL A 73 -0.02 -1.01 -23.99
N GLY A 74 0.59 -1.73 -24.94
CA GLY A 74 1.71 -2.63 -24.70
C GLY A 74 2.88 -1.95 -23.99
N SER A 75 3.41 -2.60 -22.96
CA SER A 75 4.76 -2.32 -22.46
C SER A 75 5.30 -3.50 -21.65
N GLY A 76 6.38 -4.09 -22.19
CA GLY A 76 7.58 -4.46 -21.46
C GLY A 76 7.46 -5.40 -20.25
N TYR A 77 7.98 -6.61 -20.46
CA TYR A 77 8.45 -7.56 -19.45
C TYR A 77 9.29 -6.91 -18.33
N TYR A 78 8.64 -6.47 -17.25
CA TYR A 78 9.24 -6.29 -15.92
C TYR A 78 8.16 -6.59 -14.86
N GLY A 79 7.75 -7.86 -14.78
CA GLY A 79 6.94 -8.33 -13.67
C GLY A 79 7.84 -8.52 -12.45
N PRO A 80 7.57 -7.87 -11.29
CA PRO A 80 8.40 -8.07 -10.12
C PRO A 80 8.28 -9.51 -9.64
N HIS A 81 9.43 -10.11 -9.34
CA HIS A 81 9.56 -11.47 -8.83
C HIS A 81 8.62 -11.66 -7.64
N ARG A 82 7.59 -12.48 -7.86
CA ARG A 82 6.69 -12.94 -6.81
C ARG A 82 7.47 -13.86 -5.87
N TYR A 83 7.89 -13.35 -4.72
CA TYR A 83 8.06 -14.22 -3.56
C TYR A 83 6.67 -14.70 -3.15
N ARG A 84 6.25 -15.79 -3.80
CA ARG A 84 5.04 -16.53 -3.46
C ARG A 84 5.37 -17.37 -2.24
N ASN A 85 5.15 -16.83 -1.04
CA ASN A 85 5.10 -17.59 0.21
C ASN A 85 3.64 -17.67 0.69
N HIS A 86 2.91 -18.73 0.32
CA HIS A 86 2.71 -19.98 1.08
C HIS A 86 1.90 -19.86 2.38
N TRP A 87 1.00 -18.90 2.55
CA TRP A 87 0.07 -18.94 3.70
C TRP A 87 -1.19 -19.76 3.41
N GLY A 88 -0.96 -21.06 3.23
CA GLY A 88 -1.95 -22.14 3.18
C GLY A 88 -1.46 -23.43 3.86
N ILE A 89 -0.44 -23.35 4.72
CA ILE A 89 0.00 -24.47 5.57
C ILE A 89 0.00 -23.94 7.00
N GLY A 90 -1.10 -24.18 7.70
CA GLY A 90 -1.22 -23.81 9.11
C GLY A 90 -0.32 -24.65 10.01
N HIS A 91 0.30 -23.99 10.97
CA HIS A 91 0.71 -24.53 12.27
C HIS A 91 0.57 -23.31 13.22
N GLY A 92 -0.35 -23.24 14.18
CA GLY A 92 -0.66 -24.23 15.21
C GLY A 92 0.36 -24.05 16.34
N PHE A 93 -0.14 -23.68 17.53
CA PHE A 93 0.52 -23.44 18.84
C PHE A 93 0.99 -22.01 19.15
#